data_AF-A0A918NKG0-F1
#
_entry.id   AF-A0A918NKG0-F1
#
_cell.length_a   1.000
_cell.length_b   1.000
_cell.length_c   1.000
_cell.angle_alpha   90.00
_cell.angle_beta   90.00
_cell.angle_gamma   90.00
#
_symmetry.space_group_name_H-M   'P 1'
#
loop_
_entity.id
_entity.type
_entity.pdbx_description
1 polymer ?
#
loop_
_entity_poly.entity_id
_entity_poly.type
_entity_poly.pdbx_seq_one_letter_code
_entity_poly.pdbx_strand_id
1 'polypeptide(L)'
;MWETSRHIRRISRPMAALSSGVLIASTAFAATAFAAGVDRPFFRVQSLVIVIGATENEANGGVAPVAVDFNLLTPASSGGAAPDIIGVDGYMFNSNSGFDAGHDFSGGASRLDLENETSGGNFGNPGGGDIDYLEASDSLSAFGLDGSTDLNVRQSRHVSRFLVVSNAAFDMYAQASNLTRTGDFTALNYENIGFRALINTSGGSGAGQWGSAAQNPTIGGGGIDTNISDLADLSAGPTKLFDGGRRTARNRGSLLEQAVSFNIRYALSGSADASHTNAYDFALGVGTIGADVTYTVYTP
;
A
#
# COMPACT_ATOMS: atom_id res chain seq x y z
N MET A 1 -127.48 19.68 -26.64
CA MET A 1 -128.11 20.86 -27.24
C MET A 1 -127.01 21.62 -27.98
N TRP A 2 -127.07 21.64 -29.31
CA TRP A 2 -126.15 22.31 -30.28
C TRP A 2 -124.70 21.76 -30.30
N GLU A 3 -124.12 21.28 -31.41
CA GLU A 3 -123.80 21.92 -32.72
C GLU A 3 -122.75 23.05 -32.61
N THR A 4 -121.73 23.23 -33.46
CA THR A 4 -121.24 22.53 -34.68
C THR A 4 -119.72 22.23 -34.51
N SER A 5 -118.86 21.78 -35.45
CA SER A 5 -118.92 21.46 -36.89
C SER A 5 -117.79 20.46 -37.29
N ARG A 6 -117.48 20.36 -38.59
CA ARG A 6 -116.20 19.85 -39.16
C ARG A 6 -115.77 20.79 -40.29
N HIS A 7 -114.47 20.83 -40.63
CA HIS A 7 -113.86 20.91 -41.98
C HIS A 7 -112.38 21.37 -41.89
N ILE A 8 -111.44 21.02 -42.79
CA ILE A 8 -111.49 20.34 -44.10
C ILE A 8 -110.21 19.47 -44.31
N ARG A 9 -110.26 18.47 -45.20
CA ARG A 9 -109.10 17.63 -45.61
C ARG A 9 -108.37 18.23 -46.82
N ARG A 10 -107.06 17.95 -46.99
CA ARG A 10 -106.48 17.15 -48.11
C ARG A 10 -104.94 17.04 -47.98
N ILE A 11 -104.36 15.84 -47.85
CA ILE A 11 -103.88 14.90 -48.89
C ILE A 11 -102.57 15.34 -49.59
N SER A 12 -101.47 14.65 -49.29
CA SER A 12 -100.59 13.97 -50.28
C SER A 12 -99.66 12.93 -49.61
N ARG A 13 -99.37 11.84 -50.33
CA ARG A 13 -98.39 10.74 -50.06
C ARG A 13 -97.55 10.60 -51.36
N PRO A 14 -96.25 10.23 -51.36
CA PRO A 14 -95.71 8.87 -51.10
C PRO A 14 -94.51 8.86 -50.11
N MET A 15 -94.02 7.78 -49.48
CA MET A 15 -93.52 6.44 -49.89
C MET A 15 -92.03 6.41 -50.33
N ALA A 16 -91.33 5.32 -49.97
CA ALA A 16 -89.86 5.04 -50.03
C ALA A 16 -89.02 5.72 -48.90
N ALA A 17 -88.19 5.07 -48.06
CA ALA A 17 -87.41 3.80 -48.03
C ALA A 17 -85.93 3.92 -48.48
N LEU A 18 -85.04 3.17 -47.80
CA LEU A 18 -83.55 3.17 -47.86
C LEU A 18 -82.87 4.41 -47.22
N SER A 19 -81.67 4.33 -46.62
CA SER A 19 -80.85 3.19 -46.14
C SER A 19 -79.71 3.64 -45.21
N SER A 20 -79.21 2.72 -44.38
CA SER A 20 -77.84 2.60 -43.85
C SER A 20 -77.04 3.85 -43.44
N GLY A 21 -76.89 4.03 -42.12
CA GLY A 21 -75.85 4.87 -41.50
C GLY A 21 -75.18 4.14 -40.33
N VAL A 22 -74.09 3.44 -40.60
CA VAL A 22 -73.30 2.72 -39.58
C VAL A 22 -72.45 3.72 -38.80
N LEU A 23 -72.73 3.90 -37.50
CA LEU A 23 -71.86 4.65 -36.60
C LEU A 23 -70.94 3.69 -35.82
N ILE A 24 -69.77 3.40 -36.37
CA ILE A 24 -68.74 2.60 -35.70
C ILE A 24 -67.92 3.49 -34.75
N ALA A 25 -67.80 3.01 -33.51
CA ALA A 25 -66.75 3.25 -32.52
C ALA A 25 -66.28 4.69 -32.23
N SER A 26 -66.45 5.12 -30.97
CA SER A 26 -65.36 5.69 -30.17
C SER A 26 -65.74 5.85 -28.69
N THR A 27 -66.20 4.77 -28.04
CA THR A 27 -65.91 4.63 -26.61
C THR A 27 -64.41 4.44 -26.47
N ALA A 28 -63.69 5.54 -26.33
CA ALA A 28 -62.28 5.53 -26.02
C ALA A 28 -62.10 4.76 -24.71
N PHE A 29 -61.60 3.53 -24.80
CA PHE A 29 -60.96 2.89 -23.68
C PHE A 29 -59.78 3.77 -23.30
N ALA A 30 -59.96 4.57 -22.25
CA ALA A 30 -58.86 5.27 -21.59
C ALA A 30 -57.96 4.20 -20.97
N ALA A 31 -57.08 3.62 -21.78
CA ALA A 31 -56.05 2.73 -21.32
C ALA A 31 -55.25 3.48 -20.25
N THR A 32 -55.11 2.87 -19.07
CA THR A 32 -54.25 3.41 -18.03
C THR A 32 -52.84 3.53 -18.58
N ALA A 33 -52.37 4.77 -18.75
CA ALA A 33 -51.02 5.05 -19.20
C ALA A 33 -50.04 4.65 -18.08
N PHE A 34 -49.57 3.39 -18.13
CA PHE A 34 -48.52 2.90 -17.23
C PHE A 34 -47.17 3.49 -17.63
N ALA A 35 -46.92 4.74 -17.22
CA ALA A 35 -45.60 5.34 -17.24
C ALA A 35 -44.79 4.83 -16.05
N ALA A 36 -43.91 3.86 -16.28
CA ALA A 36 -42.93 3.43 -15.30
C ALA A 36 -41.61 4.20 -15.48
N GLY A 37 -41.35 5.17 -14.60
CA GLY A 37 -40.00 5.73 -14.45
C GLY A 37 -39.13 4.71 -13.72
N VAL A 38 -38.34 3.93 -14.48
CA VAL A 38 -37.46 2.90 -13.92
C VAL A 38 -36.05 3.47 -13.76
N ASP A 39 -35.74 3.96 -12.56
CA ASP A 39 -34.36 4.25 -12.19
C ASP A 39 -33.57 2.94 -11.97
N ARG A 40 -32.31 2.95 -12.38
CA ARG A 40 -31.37 1.81 -12.28
C ARG A 40 -29.97 2.33 -11.95
N PRO A 41 -29.76 2.88 -10.74
CA PRO A 41 -28.47 3.41 -10.36
C PRO A 41 -27.45 2.25 -10.30
N PHE A 42 -26.48 2.28 -11.20
CA PHE A 42 -25.42 1.29 -11.29
C PHE A 42 -24.13 1.86 -10.71
N PHE A 43 -23.58 1.18 -9.71
CA PHE A 43 -22.31 1.51 -9.10
C PHE A 43 -21.31 0.38 -9.34
N ARG A 44 -20.15 0.71 -9.88
CA ARG A 44 -19.00 -0.20 -10.00
C ARG A 44 -17.79 0.48 -9.38
N VAL A 45 -17.18 -0.19 -8.41
CA VAL A 45 -15.88 0.19 -7.84
C VAL A 45 -14.86 -0.81 -8.36
N GLN A 46 -13.73 -0.31 -8.85
CA GLN A 46 -12.62 -1.13 -9.32
C GLN A 46 -11.71 -1.52 -8.15
N SER A 47 -10.87 -2.54 -8.34
CA SER A 47 -9.83 -2.88 -7.39
C SER A 47 -8.85 -1.69 -7.29
N LEU A 48 -8.53 -1.27 -6.06
CA LEU A 48 -7.72 -0.09 -5.76
C LEU A 48 -6.76 -0.42 -4.61
N VAL A 49 -5.49 -0.06 -4.83
CA VAL A 49 -4.41 -0.13 -3.87
C VAL A 49 -3.87 1.28 -3.73
N ILE A 50 -3.60 1.65 -2.50
CA ILE A 50 -2.98 2.91 -2.13
C ILE A 50 -1.74 2.54 -1.34
N VAL A 51 -0.56 2.86 -1.88
CA VAL A 51 0.72 2.74 -1.18
C VAL A 51 1.01 4.10 -0.57
N ILE A 52 1.12 4.12 0.75
CA ILE A 52 1.36 5.32 1.54
C ILE A 52 2.80 5.26 2.03
N GLY A 53 3.61 6.17 1.54
CA GLY A 53 4.98 6.38 1.93
C GLY A 53 5.21 7.77 2.51
N ALA A 54 6.47 8.08 2.80
CA ALA A 54 6.95 9.41 3.13
C ALA A 54 8.25 9.68 2.39
N THR A 55 8.42 10.90 1.92
CA THR A 55 9.78 11.39 1.61
C THR A 55 10.47 11.74 2.92
N GLU A 56 11.22 10.81 3.51
CA GLU A 56 12.33 11.24 4.35
C GLU A 56 13.23 12.11 3.46
N ASN A 57 13.29 13.39 3.77
CA ASN A 57 14.17 14.33 3.11
C ASN A 57 14.53 15.39 4.14
N GLU A 58 15.64 15.18 4.83
CA GLU A 58 16.16 16.17 5.78
C GLU A 58 16.45 17.52 5.12
N ALA A 59 16.77 17.53 3.80
CA ALA A 59 16.90 18.78 3.04
C ALA A 59 15.56 19.53 2.86
N ASN A 60 14.43 18.95 3.31
CA ASN A 60 13.11 19.57 3.39
C ASN A 60 12.61 19.75 4.83
N GLY A 61 13.51 19.65 5.83
CA GLY A 61 13.25 20.04 7.23
C GLY A 61 12.37 19.06 8.03
N GLY A 62 12.42 17.76 7.73
CA GLY A 62 11.69 16.72 8.48
C GLY A 62 10.17 16.72 8.27
N VAL A 63 9.64 17.60 7.41
CA VAL A 63 8.23 17.58 7.00
C VAL A 63 8.11 16.79 5.70
N ALA A 64 8.05 15.47 5.83
CA ALA A 64 7.74 14.59 4.72
C ALA A 64 6.29 14.82 4.25
N PRO A 65 6.03 15.32 3.03
CA PRO A 65 4.73 15.07 2.41
C PRO A 65 4.52 13.56 2.32
N VAL A 66 3.39 13.10 2.83
CA VAL A 66 2.96 11.70 2.69
C VAL A 66 2.81 11.44 1.20
N ALA A 67 3.73 10.65 0.64
CA ALA A 67 3.72 10.30 -0.77
C ALA A 67 2.72 9.17 -0.94
N VAL A 68 1.61 9.45 -1.62
CA VAL A 68 0.53 8.50 -1.79
C VAL A 68 0.47 8.10 -3.26
N ASP A 69 0.95 6.90 -3.57
CA ASP A 69 0.77 6.26 -4.86
C ASP A 69 -0.60 5.58 -4.89
N PHE A 70 -1.32 5.75 -6.00
CA PHE A 70 -2.64 5.16 -6.25
C PHE A 70 -2.54 4.29 -7.50
N ASN A 71 -2.71 2.99 -7.32
CA ASN A 71 -2.70 2.02 -8.41
C ASN A 71 -4.13 1.59 -8.75
N LEU A 72 -4.57 1.83 -9.98
CA LEU A 72 -5.89 1.44 -10.46
C LEU A 72 -5.85 0.03 -11.07
N LEU A 73 -6.33 -0.95 -10.34
CA LEU A 73 -6.06 -2.37 -10.59
C LEU A 73 -7.09 -2.96 -11.58
N THR A 74 -7.16 -2.41 -12.80
CA THR A 74 -8.16 -2.84 -13.80
C THR A 74 -7.74 -2.76 -15.26
N PRO A 75 -8.15 -3.78 -16.03
CA PRO A 75 -7.56 -5.09 -15.93
C PRO A 75 -6.16 -5.03 -16.56
N ALA A 76 -5.12 -4.89 -15.74
CA ALA A 76 -3.83 -5.40 -16.17
C ALA A 76 -4.02 -6.91 -16.38
N SER A 77 -3.59 -7.44 -17.52
CA SER A 77 -3.52 -8.89 -17.70
C SER A 77 -2.65 -9.49 -16.61
N SER A 78 -2.98 -10.66 -16.06
CA SER A 78 -2.16 -11.37 -15.06
C SER A 78 -0.66 -11.30 -15.42
N GLY A 79 0.14 -10.66 -14.54
CA GLY A 79 1.56 -10.36 -14.76
C GLY A 79 1.91 -8.95 -15.26
N GLY A 80 0.93 -8.10 -15.58
CA GLY A 80 1.13 -6.69 -15.94
C GLY A 80 1.07 -5.77 -14.71
N ALA A 81 1.95 -4.78 -14.64
CA ALA A 81 1.91 -3.77 -13.59
C ALA A 81 0.60 -2.95 -13.66
N ALA A 82 0.13 -2.48 -12.51
CA ALA A 82 -1.03 -1.62 -12.44
C ALA A 82 -0.73 -0.21 -13.00
N PRO A 83 -1.72 0.46 -13.63
CA PRO A 83 -1.64 1.89 -13.88
C PRO A 83 -1.58 2.70 -12.58
N ASP A 84 -0.42 3.27 -12.29
CA ASP A 84 -0.28 4.46 -11.43
C ASP A 84 -1.05 5.63 -12.07
N ILE A 85 -1.91 6.28 -11.29
CA ILE A 85 -2.74 7.41 -11.73
C ILE A 85 -2.22 8.79 -11.29
N ILE A 86 -1.11 8.85 -10.54
CA ILE A 86 -0.48 10.08 -10.06
C ILE A 86 0.89 10.32 -10.72
N GLY A 87 1.60 9.28 -11.15
CA GLY A 87 2.87 9.41 -11.88
C GLY A 87 4.05 9.80 -10.99
N VAL A 88 4.00 9.46 -9.69
CA VAL A 88 4.97 9.85 -8.67
C VAL A 88 5.14 8.72 -7.66
N ASP A 89 6.31 8.08 -7.68
CA ASP A 89 6.65 7.00 -6.75
C ASP A 89 6.68 7.47 -5.29
N GLY A 90 6.18 6.62 -4.39
CA GLY A 90 6.24 6.83 -2.94
C GLY A 90 7.55 6.34 -2.34
N TYR A 91 8.24 7.21 -1.60
CA TYR A 91 9.41 6.83 -0.80
C TYR A 91 9.00 6.17 0.52
N MET A 92 9.91 5.39 1.11
CA MET A 92 9.71 4.73 2.40
C MET A 92 9.78 5.72 3.57
N PHE A 93 8.90 5.53 4.57
CA PHE A 93 9.15 6.03 5.93
C PHE A 93 10.41 5.33 6.48
N ASN A 94 11.25 6.06 7.22
CA ASN A 94 12.08 5.38 8.22
C ASN A 94 11.20 4.75 9.31
N SER A 95 11.68 3.69 9.93
CA SER A 95 10.91 2.92 10.90
C SER A 95 11.74 2.54 12.12
N ASN A 96 12.11 3.57 12.89
CA ASN A 96 12.22 3.44 14.34
C ASN A 96 11.82 4.75 15.03
N SER A 97 11.44 4.67 16.31
CA SER A 97 10.67 5.71 17.01
C SER A 97 11.50 6.87 17.57
N GLY A 98 12.61 7.20 16.92
CA GLY A 98 13.53 8.26 17.27
C GLY A 98 14.83 8.12 16.47
N PHE A 99 15.26 9.19 15.82
CA PHE A 99 16.39 9.26 14.88
C PHE A 99 16.20 8.49 13.56
N ASP A 100 16.05 9.24 12.48
CA ASP A 100 15.99 8.71 11.11
C ASP A 100 17.41 8.44 10.59
N ALA A 101 17.62 7.25 10.02
CA ALA A 101 18.79 6.99 9.18
C ALA A 101 18.50 7.50 7.76
N GLY A 102 18.64 8.81 7.57
CA GLY A 102 18.46 9.46 6.27
C GLY A 102 19.47 9.01 5.21
N HIS A 103 19.17 9.29 3.94
CA HIS A 103 19.96 8.94 2.75
C HIS A 103 21.48 9.31 2.83
N ASP A 104 21.90 10.25 3.69
CA ASP A 104 23.30 10.65 3.83
C ASP A 104 24.01 10.13 5.09
N PHE A 105 23.33 9.36 5.94
CA PHE A 105 23.84 8.84 7.22
C PHE A 105 24.35 9.93 8.19
N SER A 106 24.00 11.21 7.98
CA SER A 106 24.41 12.30 8.86
C SER A 106 23.62 12.32 10.18
N GLY A 107 22.43 11.70 10.19
CA GLY A 107 21.66 11.35 11.38
C GLY A 107 21.75 9.86 11.73
N GLY A 108 21.97 9.57 13.03
CA GLY A 108 21.80 8.24 13.62
C GLY A 108 23.05 7.37 13.58
N ALA A 109 23.82 7.37 14.67
CA ALA A 109 24.90 6.40 14.85
C ALA A 109 24.37 5.11 15.48
N SER A 110 24.69 3.97 14.89
CA SER A 110 24.40 2.65 15.48
C SER A 110 25.26 2.44 16.71
N ARG A 111 24.71 1.80 17.76
CA ARG A 111 25.52 1.37 18.91
C ARG A 111 26.71 0.54 18.45
N LEU A 112 27.87 0.76 19.07
CA LEU A 112 29.03 -0.12 18.94
C LEU A 112 28.87 -1.33 19.87
N ASP A 113 29.11 -2.52 19.34
CA ASP A 113 29.25 -3.75 20.11
C ASP A 113 30.72 -4.20 20.07
N LEU A 114 31.29 -4.40 21.26
CA LEU A 114 32.64 -4.91 21.45
C LEU A 114 32.58 -6.42 21.60
N GLU A 115 33.55 -7.11 21.00
CA GLU A 115 33.71 -8.56 21.14
C GLU A 115 35.14 -8.87 21.61
N ASN A 116 35.27 -9.80 22.55
CA ASN A 116 36.56 -10.25 23.11
C ASN A 116 37.43 -9.11 23.68
N GLU A 117 36.83 -8.13 24.35
CA GLU A 117 37.56 -7.14 25.12
C GLU A 117 38.27 -7.78 26.33
N THR A 118 39.52 -7.39 26.60
CA THR A 118 40.29 -7.97 27.71
C THR A 118 39.86 -7.45 29.09
N SER A 119 39.09 -6.36 29.11
CA SER A 119 38.43 -5.79 30.29
C SER A 119 37.46 -4.68 29.88
N GLY A 120 36.50 -4.34 30.74
CA GLY A 120 35.68 -3.13 30.59
C GLY A 120 34.53 -3.28 29.61
N GLY A 121 34.38 -2.34 28.68
CA GLY A 121 33.49 -2.47 27.50
C GLY A 121 31.99 -2.34 27.74
N ASN A 122 31.56 -2.17 29.00
CA ASN A 122 30.15 -2.04 29.31
C ASN A 122 29.54 -0.75 28.70
N PHE A 123 28.52 -0.94 27.87
CA PHE A 123 27.65 0.11 27.34
C PHE A 123 26.56 0.46 28.37
N GLY A 124 26.32 1.75 28.57
CA GLY A 124 25.25 2.26 29.42
C GLY A 124 24.33 3.22 28.66
N ASN A 125 23.05 2.88 28.59
CA ASN A 125 21.95 3.77 28.22
C ASN A 125 21.17 4.15 29.50
N PRO A 126 21.59 5.21 30.22
CA PRO A 126 20.91 5.66 31.44
C PRO A 126 19.64 6.48 31.16
N GLY A 127 19.43 6.91 29.91
CA GLY A 127 18.21 7.61 29.49
C GLY A 127 16.99 6.70 29.41
N GLY A 128 17.19 5.39 29.23
CA GLY A 128 16.12 4.44 28.96
C GLY A 128 15.50 4.60 27.57
N GLY A 129 16.26 5.21 26.65
CA GLY A 129 15.89 5.41 25.26
C GLY A 129 16.05 4.14 24.42
N ASP A 130 16.11 4.28 23.09
CA ASP A 130 16.21 3.12 22.21
C ASP A 130 17.63 2.56 22.20
N ILE A 131 17.81 1.34 22.69
CA ILE A 131 19.11 0.66 22.81
C ILE A 131 19.75 0.31 21.45
N ASP A 132 18.98 0.38 20.36
CA ASP A 132 19.49 0.15 19.01
C ASP A 132 20.18 1.41 18.40
N TYR A 133 20.04 2.58 19.04
CA TYR A 133 20.64 3.86 18.61
C TYR A 133 21.59 4.45 19.67
N LEU A 134 22.53 5.30 19.23
CA LEU A 134 23.31 6.14 20.13
C LEU A 134 22.59 7.46 20.41
N GLU A 135 22.22 7.66 21.68
CA GLU A 135 21.67 8.90 22.21
C GLU A 135 22.74 9.74 22.94
N ALA A 136 22.50 11.04 23.11
CA ALA A 136 23.45 11.94 23.78
C ALA A 136 23.70 11.61 25.28
N SER A 137 22.86 10.77 25.88
CA SER A 137 23.03 10.24 27.24
C SER A 137 23.82 8.94 27.32
N ASP A 138 24.11 8.30 26.19
CA ASP A 138 24.76 7.00 26.17
C ASP A 138 26.26 7.09 26.49
N SER A 139 26.79 5.99 26.98
CA SER A 139 28.19 5.90 27.40
C SER A 139 28.76 4.53 27.10
N LEU A 140 30.01 4.49 26.67
CA LEU A 140 30.83 3.29 26.59
C LEU A 140 31.95 3.43 27.61
N SER A 141 32.03 2.51 28.57
CA SER A 141 33.13 2.48 29.52
C SER A 141 34.44 2.09 28.84
N ALA A 142 35.57 2.55 29.39
CA ALA A 142 36.89 2.19 28.87
C ALA A 142 37.06 0.67 28.81
N PHE A 143 37.78 0.18 27.78
CA PHE A 143 37.98 -1.24 27.54
C PHE A 143 39.42 -1.57 27.16
N GLY A 144 39.81 -2.82 27.37
CA GLY A 144 41.12 -3.35 27.01
C GLY A 144 41.11 -4.04 25.64
N LEU A 145 42.14 -3.80 24.83
CA LEU A 145 42.35 -4.38 23.51
C LEU A 145 43.42 -5.47 23.55
N ASP A 146 43.21 -6.57 22.82
CA ASP A 146 44.28 -7.47 22.36
C ASP A 146 44.09 -7.88 20.89
N GLY A 147 44.85 -8.87 20.40
CA GLY A 147 44.79 -9.34 19.01
C GLY A 147 43.55 -10.18 18.65
N SER A 148 42.61 -10.37 19.58
CA SER A 148 41.32 -11.02 19.38
C SER A 148 40.12 -10.09 19.61
N THR A 149 40.35 -8.90 20.17
CA THR A 149 39.31 -7.90 20.35
C THR A 149 38.84 -7.35 19.02
N ASP A 150 37.53 -7.35 18.82
CA ASP A 150 36.85 -6.91 17.60
C ASP A 150 35.82 -5.81 17.90
N LEU A 151 35.47 -5.04 16.88
CA LEU A 151 34.54 -3.91 16.95
C LEU A 151 33.56 -4.00 15.79
N ASN A 152 32.32 -4.29 16.12
CA ASN A 152 31.22 -4.31 15.18
C ASN A 152 30.24 -3.17 15.52
N VAL A 153 29.45 -2.70 14.56
CA VAL A 153 28.17 -2.10 14.99
C VAL A 153 27.30 -3.23 15.54
N ARG A 154 26.43 -2.90 16.49
CA ARG A 154 25.26 -3.71 16.82
C ARG A 154 24.53 -4.09 15.53
N GLN A 155 23.80 -5.22 15.52
CA GLN A 155 22.99 -5.73 14.38
C GLN A 155 21.98 -4.69 13.87
N SER A 156 22.51 -3.73 13.11
CA SER A 156 21.86 -2.49 12.73
C SER A 156 21.04 -2.76 11.50
N ARG A 157 19.80 -2.29 11.55
CA ARG A 157 18.81 -2.55 10.53
C ARG A 157 18.45 -1.21 9.94
N HIS A 158 18.77 -1.01 8.67
CA HIS A 158 18.08 0.03 7.92
C HIS A 158 16.63 -0.41 7.79
N VAL A 159 15.74 0.17 8.61
CA VAL A 159 14.32 -0.19 8.63
C VAL A 159 13.53 0.82 7.81
N SER A 160 13.20 0.43 6.59
CA SER A 160 12.26 1.16 5.74
C SER A 160 10.84 0.65 5.98
N ARG A 161 9.82 1.50 5.85
CA ARG A 161 8.41 1.14 5.99
C ARG A 161 7.56 1.86 4.94
N PHE A 162 6.57 1.19 4.38
CA PHE A 162 5.40 1.85 3.78
C PHE A 162 4.13 1.22 4.35
N LEU A 163 3.00 1.91 4.19
CA LEU A 163 1.68 1.36 4.51
C LEU A 163 0.95 1.04 3.20
N VAL A 164 0.13 -0.01 3.20
CA VAL A 164 -0.74 -0.38 2.08
C VAL A 164 -2.19 -0.39 2.54
N VAL A 165 -3.05 0.27 1.77
CA VAL A 165 -4.50 0.16 1.87
C VAL A 165 -5.02 -0.48 0.59
N SER A 166 -5.85 -1.51 0.70
CA SER A 166 -6.47 -2.15 -0.46
C SER A 166 -7.93 -2.52 -0.20
N ASN A 167 -8.76 -2.43 -1.25
CA ASN A 167 -10.12 -2.95 -1.28
C ASN A 167 -10.23 -4.38 -1.87
N ALA A 168 -9.13 -4.94 -2.40
CA ALA A 168 -9.05 -6.25 -3.06
C ALA A 168 -7.84 -7.09 -2.56
N ALA A 169 -7.79 -8.38 -2.92
CA ALA A 169 -6.57 -9.19 -2.81
C ALA A 169 -5.45 -8.56 -3.68
N PHE A 170 -4.20 -8.63 -3.24
CA PHE A 170 -3.08 -8.01 -3.93
C PHE A 170 -1.77 -8.75 -3.66
N ASP A 171 -0.90 -8.78 -4.65
CA ASP A 171 0.45 -9.34 -4.57
C ASP A 171 1.48 -8.20 -4.67
N MET A 172 2.69 -8.44 -4.18
CA MET A 172 3.80 -7.50 -4.31
C MET A 172 5.02 -8.21 -4.87
N TYR A 173 5.70 -7.55 -5.80
CA TYR A 173 7.00 -7.95 -6.29
C TYR A 173 8.03 -6.90 -5.90
N ALA A 174 9.25 -7.32 -5.64
CA ALA A 174 10.39 -6.45 -5.40
C ALA A 174 11.48 -6.70 -6.44
N GLN A 175 12.23 -5.66 -6.80
CA GLN A 175 13.41 -5.76 -7.64
C GLN A 175 14.52 -4.87 -7.08
N ALA A 176 15.72 -5.41 -6.93
CA ALA A 176 16.93 -4.66 -6.62
C ALA A 176 17.62 -4.22 -7.91
N SER A 177 18.06 -2.97 -7.97
CA SER A 177 18.74 -2.39 -9.14
C SER A 177 19.73 -1.28 -8.74
N ASN A 178 20.43 -0.72 -9.73
CA ASN A 178 21.29 0.46 -9.58
C ASN A 178 22.34 0.40 -8.45
N LEU A 179 22.95 -0.77 -8.21
CA LEU A 179 24.02 -0.92 -7.21
C LEU A 179 25.18 0.06 -7.42
N THR A 180 25.33 1.00 -6.50
CA THR A 180 26.44 1.96 -6.41
C THR A 180 27.37 1.59 -5.27
N ARG A 181 28.69 1.73 -5.48
CA ARG A 181 29.74 1.36 -4.53
C ARG A 181 30.91 2.33 -4.60
N THR A 182 31.50 2.69 -3.47
CA THR A 182 32.71 3.51 -3.37
C THR A 182 33.65 3.02 -2.26
N GLY A 183 34.92 3.44 -2.30
CA GLY A 183 35.92 3.09 -1.28
C GLY A 183 36.19 1.59 -1.19
N ASP A 184 36.35 1.10 0.04
CA ASP A 184 36.66 -0.30 0.33
C ASP A 184 35.49 -1.24 -0.02
N PHE A 185 34.27 -0.71 -0.13
CA PHE A 185 33.06 -1.47 -0.49
C PHE A 185 32.95 -1.80 -1.99
N THR A 186 33.95 -1.42 -2.81
CA THR A 186 33.97 -1.70 -4.25
C THR A 186 33.98 -3.20 -4.59
N ALA A 187 34.44 -4.06 -3.67
CA ALA A 187 34.41 -5.52 -3.82
C ALA A 187 33.05 -6.17 -3.48
N LEU A 188 32.21 -5.49 -2.68
CA LEU A 188 30.92 -6.01 -2.24
C LEU A 188 29.90 -6.02 -3.39
N ASN A 189 28.83 -6.81 -3.28
CA ASN A 189 27.78 -6.96 -4.29
C ASN A 189 26.37 -7.01 -3.62
N TYR A 190 25.31 -7.40 -4.35
CA TYR A 190 23.95 -7.52 -3.77
C TYR A 190 23.83 -8.61 -2.68
N GLU A 191 24.59 -9.71 -2.78
CA GLU A 191 24.70 -10.81 -1.80
C GLU A 191 25.24 -10.34 -0.45
N ASN A 192 25.91 -9.17 -0.41
CA ASN A 192 26.41 -8.56 0.81
C ASN A 192 25.36 -7.71 1.55
N ILE A 193 24.18 -7.50 0.96
CA ILE A 193 23.09 -6.68 1.52
C ILE A 193 21.94 -7.60 1.89
N GLY A 194 21.95 -8.09 3.13
CA GLY A 194 20.90 -8.95 3.67
C GLY A 194 19.56 -8.23 3.73
N PHE A 195 18.48 -8.96 3.47
CA PHE A 195 17.12 -8.44 3.27
C PHE A 195 16.11 -9.17 4.14
N ARG A 196 15.09 -8.45 4.64
CA ARG A 196 13.88 -9.07 5.19
C ARG A 196 12.68 -8.14 5.10
N ALA A 197 11.55 -8.66 4.65
CA ALA A 197 10.25 -8.02 4.83
C ALA A 197 9.48 -8.57 6.05
N LEU A 198 8.68 -7.70 6.67
CA LEU A 198 7.79 -7.99 7.79
C LEU A 198 6.47 -7.25 7.60
N ILE A 199 5.35 -7.91 7.90
CA ILE A 199 4.03 -7.28 7.88
C ILE A 199 3.48 -7.08 9.29
N ASN A 200 2.90 -5.92 9.56
CA ASN A 200 2.14 -5.64 10.78
C ASN A 200 0.76 -5.10 10.39
N THR A 201 -0.29 -5.56 11.07
CA THR A 201 -1.68 -5.19 10.74
C THR A 201 -2.22 -3.96 11.48
N SER A 202 -1.47 -3.48 12.47
CA SER A 202 -1.76 -2.27 13.24
C SER A 202 -0.48 -1.77 13.91
N GLY A 203 -0.39 -0.47 14.18
CA GLY A 203 0.75 0.13 14.87
C GLY A 203 0.63 1.65 14.99
N GLY A 204 1.75 2.29 15.34
CA GLY A 204 1.80 3.73 15.60
C GLY A 204 1.11 4.13 16.91
N SER A 205 1.05 5.44 17.17
CA SER A 205 0.35 6.01 18.33
C SER A 205 -0.16 7.42 18.02
N GLY A 206 -1.12 7.90 18.82
CA GLY A 206 -1.71 9.23 18.65
C GLY A 206 -2.29 9.43 17.24
N ALA A 207 -2.00 10.57 16.62
CA ALA A 207 -2.45 10.90 15.26
C ALA A 207 -1.80 10.01 14.17
N GLY A 208 -0.68 9.34 14.47
CA GLY A 208 -0.01 8.40 13.57
C GLY A 208 -0.41 6.94 13.78
N GLN A 209 -1.48 6.66 14.55
CA GLN A 209 -1.99 5.30 14.72
C GLN A 209 -2.66 4.79 13.44
N TRP A 210 -2.40 3.53 13.07
CA TRP A 210 -2.91 2.90 11.86
C TRP A 210 -3.36 1.45 12.10
N GLY A 211 -4.19 0.92 11.21
CA GLY A 211 -4.67 -0.46 11.19
C GLY A 211 -5.82 -0.83 12.13
N SER A 212 -6.43 0.13 12.84
CA SER A 212 -7.57 -0.11 13.74
C SER A 212 -8.82 -0.69 13.05
N ALA A 213 -8.99 -0.45 11.75
CA ALA A 213 -10.05 -0.94 10.88
C ALA A 213 -9.53 -1.89 9.78
N ALA A 214 -8.29 -2.37 9.89
CA ALA A 214 -7.66 -3.28 8.94
C ALA A 214 -7.93 -4.77 9.26
N GLN A 215 -7.50 -5.64 8.35
CA GLN A 215 -7.37 -7.09 8.56
C GLN A 215 -6.07 -7.58 7.93
N ASN A 216 -5.58 -8.74 8.39
CA ASN A 216 -4.39 -9.37 7.84
C ASN A 216 -4.61 -9.79 6.36
N PRO A 217 -3.89 -9.21 5.38
CA PRO A 217 -4.02 -9.58 3.98
C PRO A 217 -3.41 -10.94 3.63
N THR A 218 -2.53 -11.51 4.48
CA THR A 218 -1.88 -12.81 4.21
C THR A 218 -2.89 -13.97 4.16
N ILE A 219 -4.04 -13.84 4.82
CA ILE A 219 -4.95 -14.98 5.03
C ILE A 219 -5.69 -15.32 3.73
N GLY A 220 -5.26 -16.42 3.10
CA GLY A 220 -5.76 -16.92 1.82
C GLY A 220 -4.70 -16.90 0.70
N GLY A 221 -3.50 -16.37 0.98
CA GLY A 221 -2.30 -16.44 0.13
C GLY A 221 -1.09 -16.92 0.95
N GLY A 222 0.08 -16.97 0.34
CA GLY A 222 1.34 -17.37 0.97
C GLY A 222 1.89 -16.38 2.01
N GLY A 223 1.52 -15.10 1.95
CA GLY A 223 2.11 -14.06 2.79
C GLY A 223 3.46 -13.56 2.25
N ILE A 224 4.38 -13.18 3.14
CA ILE A 224 5.74 -12.76 2.75
C ILE A 224 6.56 -13.99 2.35
N ASP A 225 7.27 -13.94 1.22
CA ASP A 225 8.24 -14.98 0.87
C ASP A 225 9.44 -14.95 1.83
N THR A 226 9.74 -16.10 2.44
CA THR A 226 10.81 -16.27 3.43
C THR A 226 12.11 -16.83 2.84
N ASN A 227 12.11 -17.12 1.54
CA ASN A 227 13.31 -17.57 0.82
C ASN A 227 14.17 -16.40 0.31
N ILE A 228 13.65 -15.16 0.33
CA ILE A 228 14.39 -13.95 0.00
C ILE A 228 15.22 -13.56 1.23
N SER A 229 16.53 -13.64 1.09
CA SER A 229 17.52 -13.53 2.17
C SER A 229 18.43 -12.31 2.04
N ASP A 230 18.71 -11.89 0.81
CA ASP A 230 19.53 -10.72 0.45
C ASP A 230 18.97 -9.98 -0.78
N LEU A 231 19.72 -9.02 -1.33
CA LEU A 231 19.34 -8.32 -2.56
C LEU A 231 19.68 -9.08 -3.85
N ALA A 232 20.50 -10.12 -3.81
CA ALA A 232 20.81 -10.93 -5.00
C ALA A 232 19.58 -11.71 -5.43
N ASP A 233 18.80 -12.23 -4.48
CA ASP A 233 17.46 -12.84 -4.67
C ASP A 233 16.46 -11.91 -5.40
N LEU A 234 16.69 -10.59 -5.34
CA LEU A 234 15.88 -9.55 -5.98
C LEU A 234 16.54 -8.94 -7.23
N SER A 235 17.78 -9.29 -7.55
CA SER A 235 18.59 -8.61 -8.58
C SER A 235 18.34 -9.12 -10.01
N ALA A 236 17.88 -10.37 -10.16
CA ALA A 236 17.68 -11.01 -11.47
C ALA A 236 16.43 -10.50 -12.23
N GLY A 237 15.53 -9.81 -11.53
CA GLY A 237 14.27 -9.28 -12.06
C GLY A 237 13.21 -9.14 -10.95
N PRO A 238 11.96 -8.78 -11.28
CA PRO A 238 10.87 -8.72 -10.30
C PRO A 238 10.60 -10.10 -9.67
N THR A 239 10.93 -10.24 -8.38
CA THR A 239 10.69 -11.44 -7.57
C THR A 239 9.45 -11.22 -6.69
N LYS A 240 8.56 -12.21 -6.56
CA LYS A 240 7.35 -12.05 -5.71
C LYS A 240 7.78 -11.98 -4.24
N LEU A 241 7.52 -10.85 -3.59
CA LEU A 241 7.78 -10.60 -2.18
C LEU A 241 6.59 -10.95 -1.29
N PHE A 242 5.36 -10.75 -1.79
CA PHE A 242 4.14 -10.95 -1.03
C PHE A 242 3.02 -11.57 -1.89
N ASP A 243 2.34 -12.56 -1.35
CA ASP A 243 1.15 -13.22 -1.90
C ASP A 243 -0.05 -12.97 -0.96
N GLY A 244 -0.99 -12.13 -1.39
CA GLY A 244 -2.05 -11.58 -0.53
C GLY A 244 -3.43 -12.12 -0.85
N GLY A 245 -3.93 -13.04 -0.01
CA GLY A 245 -5.24 -13.66 -0.16
C GLY A 245 -6.46 -12.75 0.05
N ARG A 246 -6.30 -11.53 0.57
CA ARG A 246 -7.43 -10.59 0.81
C ARG A 246 -7.02 -9.13 0.93
N ARG A 247 -8.03 -8.27 0.85
CA ARG A 247 -7.96 -6.82 1.08
C ARG A 247 -7.58 -6.44 2.52
N THR A 248 -6.94 -5.28 2.69
CA THR A 248 -6.62 -4.73 4.03
C THR A 248 -7.84 -4.08 4.68
N ALA A 249 -8.69 -3.39 3.92
CA ALA A 249 -9.82 -2.63 4.45
C ALA A 249 -10.92 -3.56 4.98
N ARG A 250 -10.96 -3.81 6.30
CA ARG A 250 -11.97 -4.67 6.93
C ARG A 250 -13.28 -3.94 7.13
N ASN A 251 -13.22 -2.82 7.86
CA ASN A 251 -14.34 -1.98 8.26
C ASN A 251 -14.24 -0.60 7.60
N ARG A 252 -15.31 0.19 7.62
CA ARG A 252 -15.24 1.61 7.23
C ARG A 252 -14.35 2.38 8.22
N GLY A 253 -13.44 3.19 7.69
CA GLY A 253 -12.55 4.07 8.44
C GLY A 253 -11.84 5.03 7.48
N SER A 254 -10.86 5.77 8.00
CA SER A 254 -9.87 6.50 7.20
C SER A 254 -8.84 5.54 6.55
N LEU A 255 -8.01 6.07 5.67
CA LEU A 255 -6.94 5.29 5.02
C LEU A 255 -5.98 4.68 6.04
N LEU A 256 -5.49 5.47 7.01
CA LEU A 256 -4.59 4.97 8.06
C LEU A 256 -5.25 3.87 8.89
N GLU A 257 -6.52 4.01 9.26
CA GLU A 257 -7.24 2.96 9.99
C GLU A 257 -7.36 1.66 9.19
N GLN A 258 -7.44 1.73 7.85
CA GLN A 258 -7.55 0.58 6.95
C GLN A 258 -6.19 0.04 6.45
N ALA A 259 -5.08 0.66 6.85
CA ALA A 259 -3.75 0.33 6.36
C ALA A 259 -3.09 -0.83 7.12
N VAL A 260 -2.16 -1.51 6.45
CA VAL A 260 -1.18 -2.43 7.06
C VAL A 260 0.22 -1.96 6.71
N SER A 261 1.21 -2.14 7.59
CA SER A 261 2.59 -1.78 7.28
C SER A 261 3.38 -2.95 6.74
N PHE A 262 4.18 -2.69 5.71
CA PHE A 262 5.33 -3.51 5.36
C PHE A 262 6.57 -2.80 5.91
N ASN A 263 7.41 -3.54 6.63
CA ASN A 263 8.67 -3.06 7.17
C ASN A 263 9.76 -3.89 6.52
N ILE A 264 10.64 -3.24 5.79
CA ILE A 264 11.81 -3.84 5.17
C ILE A 264 13.00 -3.58 6.06
N ARG A 265 13.92 -4.53 6.14
CA ARG A 265 15.14 -4.45 6.92
C ARG A 265 16.31 -4.83 6.02
N TYR A 266 17.33 -3.97 6.02
CA TYR A 266 18.60 -4.26 5.38
C TYR A 266 19.72 -4.35 6.42
N ALA A 267 20.68 -5.24 6.16
CA ALA A 267 21.91 -5.41 6.94
C ALA A 267 23.10 -5.59 5.98
N LEU A 268 24.28 -5.09 6.34
CA LEU A 268 25.50 -5.23 5.54
C LEU A 268 26.36 -6.39 6.07
N SER A 269 27.06 -7.10 5.18
CA SER A 269 28.03 -8.16 5.53
C SER A 269 29.27 -8.10 4.64
N GLY A 270 30.43 -8.47 5.18
CA GLY A 270 31.63 -8.77 4.39
C GLY A 270 31.56 -10.08 3.61
N SER A 271 30.75 -11.04 4.08
CA SER A 271 30.47 -12.28 3.37
C SER A 271 29.35 -12.09 2.35
N ALA A 272 29.39 -12.87 1.27
CA ALA A 272 28.19 -13.18 0.50
C ALA A 272 27.15 -13.93 1.36
N ASP A 273 25.96 -14.16 0.80
CA ASP A 273 24.79 -14.77 1.47
C ASP A 273 24.44 -14.05 2.79
N ALA A 274 24.42 -12.71 2.76
CA ALA A 274 24.18 -11.88 3.94
C ALA A 274 22.77 -12.09 4.51
N SER A 275 22.67 -12.36 5.81
CA SER A 275 21.38 -12.38 6.50
C SER A 275 20.98 -10.98 6.94
N HIS A 276 19.67 -10.74 7.06
CA HIS A 276 19.08 -9.59 7.76
C HIS A 276 19.50 -9.44 9.26
N THR A 277 20.36 -10.32 9.77
CA THR A 277 20.93 -10.31 11.13
C THR A 277 22.43 -9.97 11.16
N ASN A 278 23.07 -9.78 10.01
CA ASN A 278 24.47 -9.38 9.95
C ASN A 278 24.66 -7.96 10.52
N ALA A 279 25.91 -7.63 10.78
CA ALA A 279 26.35 -6.34 11.25
C ALA A 279 27.50 -5.84 10.36
N TYR A 280 27.67 -4.51 10.28
CA TYR A 280 28.86 -3.94 9.67
C TYR A 280 30.06 -4.15 10.61
N ASP A 281 31.06 -4.82 10.06
CA ASP A 281 32.37 -5.08 10.66
C ASP A 281 33.34 -3.97 10.23
N PHE A 282 34.08 -3.41 11.20
CA PHE A 282 35.02 -2.31 10.93
C PHE A 282 36.21 -2.74 10.06
N ALA A 283 36.53 -4.03 9.98
CA ALA A 283 37.51 -4.59 9.05
C ALA A 283 37.09 -4.49 7.56
N LEU A 284 35.82 -4.18 7.28
CA LEU A 284 35.33 -3.88 5.92
C LEU A 284 35.84 -2.53 5.37
N GLY A 285 36.45 -1.70 6.23
CA GLY A 285 36.96 -0.40 5.85
C GLY A 285 35.85 0.63 5.60
N VAL A 286 36.17 1.66 4.83
CA VAL A 286 35.30 2.82 4.62
C VAL A 286 34.83 2.91 3.16
N GLY A 287 33.54 3.15 2.98
CA GLY A 287 32.94 3.26 1.66
C GLY A 287 31.46 3.61 1.74
N THR A 288 30.83 3.68 0.57
CA THR A 288 29.37 3.68 0.45
C THR A 288 28.93 2.52 -0.40
N ILE A 289 27.78 1.93 -0.06
CA ILE A 289 27.09 0.94 -0.87
C ILE A 289 25.60 1.26 -0.80
N GLY A 290 24.93 1.24 -1.95
CA GLY A 290 23.50 1.53 -2.04
C GLY A 290 22.90 0.89 -3.29
N ALA A 291 21.63 0.51 -3.19
CA ALA A 291 20.86 -0.09 -4.28
C ALA A 291 19.42 0.40 -4.20
N ASP A 292 18.80 0.59 -5.36
CA ASP A 292 17.38 0.92 -5.45
C ASP A 292 16.57 -0.38 -5.30
N VAL A 293 15.59 -0.40 -4.40
CA VAL A 293 14.64 -1.52 -4.28
C VAL A 293 13.23 -1.03 -4.59
N THR A 294 12.73 -1.37 -5.77
CA THR A 294 11.39 -0.99 -6.24
C THR A 294 10.37 -2.03 -5.82
N TYR A 295 9.22 -1.59 -5.29
CA TYR A 295 8.11 -2.47 -4.87
C TYR A 295 6.89 -2.22 -5.76
N THR A 296 6.51 -3.21 -6.56
CA THR A 296 5.37 -3.11 -7.49
C THR A 296 4.20 -3.93 -6.97
N VAL A 297 3.02 -3.34 -6.88
CA VAL A 297 1.79 -4.01 -6.40
C VAL A 297 0.91 -4.43 -7.58
N TYR A 298 0.38 -5.64 -7.49
CA TYR A 298 -0.47 -6.31 -8.50
C TYR A 298 -1.78 -6.79 -7.87
N THR A 299 -2.77 -7.13 -8.69
CA THR A 299 -3.92 -7.94 -8.24
C THR A 299 -4.14 -9.16 -9.14
N PRO A 300 -4.85 -10.18 -8.62
CA PRO A 300 -5.57 -11.15 -9.44
C PRO A 300 -6.58 -10.50 -10.40
#